data_AF-A0A1I4DGA6-F1
#
_entry.id   AF-A0A1I4DGA6-F1
#
_cell.length_a   1.000
_cell.length_b   1.000
_cell.length_c   1.000
_cell.angle_alpha   90.00
_cell.angle_beta   90.00
_cell.angle_gamma   90.00
#
_symmetry.space_group_name_H-M   'P 1'
#
loop_
_entity.id
_entity.type
_entity.pdbx_description
1 polymer ?
#
loop_
_entity_poly.entity_id
_entity_poly.type
_entity_poly.pdbx_seq_one_letter_code
_entity_poly.pdbx_strand_id
1 'polypeptide(L)' 'MLRWLLALVIAGIVTAFAVLLLTGKYINDGPVLIAFSSEHGIHRGDVFVIAGWAATLLSEVGLLLTAGRR' A
#
# COMPACT_ATOMS: atom_id res chain seq x y z
N MET A 1 2.36 9.65 -20.71
CA MET A 1 2.88 10.08 -19.39
C MET A 1 2.15 9.38 -18.24
N LEU A 2 0.81 9.34 -18.21
CA LEU A 2 0.03 8.67 -17.16
C LEU A 2 0.47 7.22 -16.84
N ARG A 3 0.75 6.40 -17.87
CA ARG A 3 1.24 5.02 -17.68
C ARG A 3 2.55 4.94 -16.89
N TRP A 4 3.49 5.85 -17.17
CA TRP A 4 4.75 5.94 -16.43
C TRP A 4 4.54 6.38 -14.99
N LEU A 5 3.61 7.33 -14.76
CA LEU A 5 3.25 7.75 -13.41
C LEU A 5 2.68 6.58 -12.60
N LEU A 6 1.72 5.83 -13.16
CA LEU A 6 1.12 4.66 -12.48
C LEU A 6 2.17 3.58 -12.19
N ALA A 7 3.06 3.30 -13.15
CA ALA A 7 4.16 2.36 -12.96
C ALA A 7 5.12 2.80 -11.85
N LEU A 8 5.46 4.10 -11.78
CA LEU A 8 6.29 4.65 -10.72
C LEU A 8 5.62 4.59 -9.34
N VAL A 9 4.32 4.86 -9.26
CA VAL A 9 3.54 4.73 -8.02
C VAL A 9 3.58 3.29 -7.51
N ILE A 10 3.33 2.31 -8.38
CA ILE A 10 3.41 0.88 -8.03
C ILE A 10 4.81 0.54 -7.54
N ALA A 11 5.85 0.91 -8.29
CA ALA A 11 7.23 0.62 -7.94
C ALA A 11 7.61 1.23 -6.57
N GLY A 12 7.19 2.48 -6.31
CA GLY A 12 7.44 3.16 -5.04
C GLY A 12 6.77 2.44 -3.86
N ILE A 13 5.49 2.07 -3.99
CA ILE A 13 4.74 1.40 -2.90
C ILE A 13 5.31 0.00 -2.63
N VAL A 14 5.57 -0.79 -3.67
CA VAL A 14 6.16 -2.13 -3.52
C VAL A 14 7.54 -2.05 -2.88
N THR A 15 8.35 -1.05 -3.25
CA THR A 15 9.66 -0.82 -2.63
C THR A 15 9.52 -0.46 -1.16
N ALA A 16 8.60 0.44 -0.81
CA ALA A 16 8.34 0.79 0.59
C ALA A 16 7.94 -0.43 1.42
N PHE A 17 7.05 -1.29 0.90
CA PHE A 17 6.67 -2.54 1.54
C PHE A 17 7.85 -3.51 1.67
N ALA A 18 8.67 -3.66 0.63
CA ALA A 18 9.87 -4.49 0.68
C ALA A 18 10.84 -4.01 1.77
N VAL A 19 11.06 -2.69 1.90
CA VAL A 19 11.89 -2.11 2.96
C VAL A 19 11.30 -2.38 4.35
N LEU A 20 9.99 -2.22 4.54
CA LEU A 20 9.33 -2.52 5.82
C LEU A 20 9.47 -4.00 6.19
N LEU A 21 9.26 -4.90 5.23
CA LEU A 21 9.43 -6.34 5.39
C LEU A 21 10.87 -6.71 5.76
N LEU A 22 11.86 -6.18 5.03
CA LEU A 22 13.28 -6.47 5.24
C LEU A 22 13.81 -5.89 6.55
N THR A 23 13.34 -4.71 6.94
CA THR A 23 13.79 -4.06 8.19
C THR A 23 13.10 -4.62 9.42
N GLY A 24 12.00 -5.36 9.26
CA GLY A 24 11.18 -5.84 10.37
C GLY A 24 10.57 -4.71 11.22
N LYS A 25 10.73 -3.44 10.80
CA LYS A 25 10.13 -2.27 11.44
C LYS A 25 8.68 -2.15 10.98
N TYR A 26 7.85 -3.10 11.39
CA TYR A 26 6.42 -2.92 11.36
C TYR A 26 6.08 -1.80 12.34
N ILE A 27 5.45 -0.74 11.86
CA ILE A 27 4.91 0.36 12.69
C ILE A 27 3.63 -0.16 13.41
N ASN A 28 3.72 -1.34 14.03
CA ASN A 28 2.68 -1.89 14.91
C ASN A 28 2.72 -1.22 16.29
N ASP A 29 3.78 -0.47 16.61
CA ASP A 29 3.87 0.32 17.86
C ASP A 29 3.16 1.69 17.75
N GLY A 30 2.31 1.89 16.73
CA GLY A 30 1.44 3.05 16.63
C GLY A 30 0.17 2.87 17.47
N PRO A 31 -0.46 3.95 17.98
CA PRO A 31 -1.69 3.83 18.76
C PRO A 31 -2.76 3.07 17.96
N VAL A 32 -3.44 2.14 18.63
CA VAL A 32 -4.59 1.43 18.07
C VAL A 32 -5.65 2.46 17.69
N LEU A 33 -6.02 2.50 16.42
CA LEU A 33 -7.03 3.42 15.91
C LEU A 33 -8.44 2.85 16.06
N ILE A 34 -8.58 1.54 15.86
CA ILE A 34 -9.84 0.81 15.98
C ILE A 34 -9.55 -0.52 16.66
N ALA A 35 -10.09 -0.73 17.87
CA ALA A 35 -10.01 -2.02 18.56
C ALA A 35 -11.19 -2.91 18.13
N PHE A 36 -10.91 -4.07 17.56
CA PHE A 36 -11.93 -5.08 17.21
C PHE A 36 -12.14 -6.09 18.35
N SER A 37 -11.13 -6.32 19.19
CA SER A 37 -11.21 -7.11 20.42
C SER A 37 -10.16 -6.62 21.45
N SER A 38 -10.11 -7.24 22.63
CA SER A 38 -9.10 -6.96 23.66
C SER A 38 -7.67 -7.23 23.22
N GLU A 39 -7.47 -8.05 22.19
CA GLU A 39 -6.14 -8.43 21.68
C GLU A 39 -5.91 -8.04 20.22
N HIS A 40 -6.95 -7.58 19.50
CA HIS A 40 -6.86 -7.26 18.07
C HIS A 40 -7.37 -5.86 17.79
N GLY A 41 -6.53 -5.04 17.16
CA GLY A 41 -6.89 -3.71 16.70
C GLY A 41 -6.16 -3.36 15.43
N ILE A 42 -6.75 -2.45 14.65
CA ILE A 42 -6.07 -1.81 13.52
C ILE A 42 -5.14 -0.76 14.09
N HIS A 43 -3.85 -0.95 13.86
CA HIS A 43 -2.82 0.00 14.19
C HIS A 43 -2.73 1.06 13.10
N ARG A 44 -2.16 2.22 13.45
CA ARG A 44 -1.90 3.26 12.45
C ARG A 44 -1.02 2.78 11.30
N GLY A 45 -0.13 1.81 11.55
CA GLY A 45 0.67 1.15 10.52
C GLY A 45 -0.18 0.37 9.52
N ASP A 46 -1.24 -0.29 9.97
CA ASP A 46 -2.13 -1.09 9.10
C ASP A 46 -2.87 -0.21 8.11
N VAL A 47 -3.25 1.01 8.51
CA VAL A 47 -3.89 1.98 7.61
C VAL A 47 -2.96 2.37 6.46
N PHE A 48 -1.66 2.53 6.73
CA PHE A 48 -0.67 2.82 5.69
C PHE A 48 -0.54 1.66 4.70
N VAL A 49 -0.50 0.42 5.20
CA VAL A 49 -0.43 -0.78 4.38
C VAL A 49 -1.69 -0.93 3.51
N ILE A 50 -2.87 -0.76 4.09
CA ILE A 50 -4.14 -0.85 3.35
C ILE A 50 -4.22 0.25 2.28
N ALA A 51 -3.83 1.48 2.60
CA ALA A 51 -3.84 2.59 1.66
C ALA A 51 -2.85 2.37 0.49
N GLY A 52 -1.62 1.92 0.79
CA GLY A 52 -0.63 1.57 -0.24
C GLY A 52 -1.10 0.44 -1.13
N TRP A 53 -1.70 -0.61 -0.56
CA TRP A 53 -2.30 -1.71 -1.30
C TRP A 53 -3.41 -1.23 -2.25
N ALA A 54 -4.37 -0.45 -1.75
CA ALA A 54 -5.46 0.07 -2.56
C ALA A 54 -4.96 0.97 -3.70
N ALA A 55 -3.99 1.86 -3.42
CA ALA A 55 -3.38 2.73 -4.44
C ALA A 55 -2.63 1.93 -5.52
N THR A 56 -1.99 0.82 -5.14
CA THR A 56 -1.31 -0.08 -6.09
C THR A 56 -2.33 -0.76 -7.01
N LEU A 57 -3.41 -1.34 -6.47
CA LEU A 57 -4.46 -1.97 -7.27
C LEU A 57 -5.12 -0.98 -8.24
N LEU A 58 -5.43 0.24 -7.79
CA LEU A 58 -5.99 1.27 -8.66
C LEU A 58 -5.01 1.67 -9.78
N SER A 59 -3.72 1.71 -9.47
CA SER A 59 -2.68 2.02 -10.45
C SER A 59 -2.53 0.90 -11.50
N GLU A 60 -2.61 -0.36 -11.08
CA GLU A 60 -2.59 -1.52 -11.96
C GLU A 60 -3.81 -1.54 -12.90
N VAL A 61 -5.01 -1.34 -12.35
CA VAL A 61 -6.23 -1.21 -13.15
C VAL A 61 -6.10 -0.07 -14.16
N GLY A 62 -5.58 1.09 -13.73
CA GLY A 62 -5.31 2.22 -14.63
C GLY A 62 -4.32 1.87 -15.74
N LEU A 63 -3.27 1.10 -15.44
CA LEU A 63 -2.32 0.62 -16.43
C LEU A 63 -2.95 -0.32 -17.45
N LEU A 64 -3.76 -1.29 -17.00
CA LEU A 64 -4.46 -2.23 -17.87
C LEU A 64 -5.44 -1.51 -18.80
N LEU A 65 -6.24 -0.58 -18.27
CA LEU A 65 -7.21 0.19 -19.03
C LEU A 65 -6.55 1.12 -20.06
N THR A 66 -5.37 1.64 -19.76
CA THR A 66 -4.60 2.47 -20.70
C THR A 66 -3.74 1.65 -21.66
N ALA A 67 -3.55 0.35 -21.39
CA ALA A 67 -2.89 -0.60 -22.26
C ALA A 67 -3.80 -1.16 -23.35
N GLY A 68 -5.02 -1.56 -23.00
CA GLY A 68 -5.99 -2.12 -23.94
C GLY A 68 -6.64 -1.11 -24.90
N ARG A 69 -6.34 0.19 -24.76
CA ARG A 69 -6.81 1.27 -25.64
C ARG A 69 -5.86 1.58 -26.81
N ARG A 70 -4.85 0.75 -27.05
CA ARG A 70 -3.99 0.77 -28.24
C ARG A 70 -4.39 -0.36 -29.17
#